data_AF-A0A2M7J151-F1
#
_entry.id   AF-A0A2M7J151-F1
#
_cell.length_a   1.000
_cell.length_b   1.000
_cell.length_c   1.000
_cell.angle_alpha   90.00
_cell.angle_beta   90.00
_cell.angle_gamma   90.00
#
_symmetry.space_group_name_H-M   'P 1'
#
loop_
_entity.id
_entity.type
_entity.pdbx_description
1 polymer ?
#
loop_
_entity_poly.entity_id
_entity_poly.type
_entity_poly.pdbx_seq_one_letter_code
_entity_poly.pdbx_strand_id
1 'polypeptide(L)'
;MNKIILAICTLLLFSYPASGGSLDALINKNVTRSTQSYQAATLSPTVQPATVAQCWIHIRSDRQQRLAREILETLMKHRYQRGTIEWKPIQKVDTGPQRSQLRYFKRQDQRQAQEIFEVLRALIPQIELSDESAKYENVDWIKSGHYELWLAPDLKRLQRPQ
;
A
#
# COMPACT_ATOMS: atom_id res chain seq x y z
N MET A 1 39.22 58.94 44.40
CA MET A 1 38.97 58.09 45.59
C MET A 1 37.82 57.16 45.29
N ASN A 2 38.02 55.85 45.46
CA ASN A 2 37.02 54.78 45.64
C ASN A 2 36.11 54.46 44.44
N LYS A 3 35.83 53.22 44.01
CA LYS A 3 36.08 51.84 44.48
C LYS A 3 35.88 50.90 43.27
N ILE A 4 36.67 49.84 43.22
CA ILE A 4 36.57 48.68 42.33
C ILE A 4 35.26 47.93 42.62
N ILE A 5 34.45 47.60 41.60
CA ILE A 5 33.54 46.44 41.64
C ILE A 5 33.60 45.71 40.29
N LEU A 6 34.05 44.47 40.42
CA LEU A 6 34.18 43.39 39.47
C LEU A 6 32.78 42.91 39.02
N ALA A 7 32.46 42.97 37.73
CA ALA A 7 31.24 42.37 37.17
C ALA A 7 31.62 41.05 36.49
N ILE A 8 31.32 39.95 37.18
CA ILE A 8 31.55 38.56 36.77
C ILE A 8 30.59 38.20 35.63
N CYS A 9 31.14 37.69 34.53
CA CYS A 9 30.40 37.09 33.41
C CYS A 9 29.60 35.87 33.87
N THR A 10 28.27 35.96 33.87
CA THR A 10 27.39 34.81 34.07
C THR A 10 27.17 34.09 32.74
N LEU A 11 27.89 32.98 32.56
CA LEU A 11 27.67 32.02 31.46
C LEU A 11 26.40 31.21 31.77
N LEU A 12 25.31 31.45 31.03
CA LEU A 12 24.09 30.63 31.11
C LEU A 12 24.31 29.31 30.35
N LEU A 13 24.67 28.26 31.08
CA LEU A 13 24.64 26.89 30.59
C LEU A 13 23.19 26.38 30.59
N PHE A 14 22.56 26.35 29.42
CA PHE A 14 21.32 25.62 29.21
C PHE A 14 21.59 24.12 29.36
N SER A 15 21.20 23.56 30.52
CA SER A 15 21.18 22.12 30.75
C SER A 15 19.92 21.54 30.11
N TYR A 16 20.07 20.89 28.94
CA TYR A 16 19.03 20.03 28.39
C TYR A 16 19.03 18.71 29.16
N PRO A 17 17.93 18.29 29.81
CA PRO A 17 17.84 16.93 30.33
C PRO A 17 17.75 15.97 29.14
N ALA A 18 18.80 15.19 28.92
CA ALA A 18 18.74 14.03 28.04
C ALA A 18 17.78 13.00 28.68
N SER A 19 16.55 12.94 28.19
CA SER A 19 15.55 11.94 28.57
C SER A 19 15.89 10.58 27.93
N GLY A 20 16.99 9.98 28.37
CA GLY A 20 17.26 8.56 28.20
C GLY A 20 16.38 7.78 29.18
N GLY A 21 15.19 7.36 28.74
CA GLY A 21 14.35 6.48 29.54
C GLY A 21 15.12 5.23 29.93
N SER A 22 15.08 4.83 31.21
CA SER A 22 15.80 3.65 31.69
C SER A 22 15.39 2.42 30.89
N LEU A 23 16.32 1.48 30.72
CA LEU A 23 16.06 0.19 30.07
C LEU A 23 14.83 -0.50 30.68
N ASP A 24 14.64 -0.37 31.99
CA ASP A 24 13.48 -0.89 32.72
C ASP A 24 12.15 -0.30 32.24
N ALA A 25 12.12 1.01 31.92
CA ALA A 25 10.94 1.66 31.37
C ALA A 25 10.59 1.13 29.97
N LEU A 26 11.61 0.82 29.16
CA LEU A 26 11.44 0.23 27.83
C LEU A 26 11.00 -1.23 27.90
N ILE A 27 11.57 -2.01 28.83
CA ILE A 27 11.18 -3.40 29.09
C ILE A 27 9.73 -3.47 29.55
N ASN A 28 9.35 -2.67 30.56
CA ASN A 28 7.98 -2.64 31.06
C ASN A 28 6.99 -2.24 29.96
N LYS A 29 7.32 -1.24 29.14
CA LYS A 29 6.49 -0.83 28.00
C LYS A 29 6.34 -1.92 26.96
N ASN A 30 7.38 -2.70 26.70
CA ASN A 30 7.35 -3.79 25.72
C ASN A 30 6.51 -4.98 26.25
N VAL A 31 6.72 -5.36 27.52
CA VAL A 31 5.93 -6.40 28.19
C VAL A 31 4.45 -6.03 28.21
N THR A 32 4.09 -4.81 28.63
CA THR A 32 2.69 -4.36 28.65
C THR A 32 2.05 -4.39 27.26
N ARG A 33 2.77 -3.92 26.21
CA ARG A 33 2.26 -4.00 24.83
C ARG A 33 2.03 -5.43 24.39
N SER A 34 2.97 -6.32 24.69
CA SER A 34 2.84 -7.75 24.37
C SER A 34 1.61 -8.34 25.05
N THR A 35 1.43 -8.13 26.36
CA THR A 35 0.26 -8.62 27.10
C THR A 35 -1.06 -8.08 26.54
N GLN A 36 -1.12 -6.79 26.17
CA GLN A 36 -2.29 -6.19 25.53
C GLN A 36 -2.58 -6.80 24.16
N SER A 37 -1.55 -7.06 23.34
CA SER A 37 -1.71 -7.74 22.05
C SER A 37 -2.20 -9.18 22.19
N TYR A 38 -1.70 -9.92 23.19
CA TYR A 38 -2.21 -11.27 23.48
C TYR A 38 -3.66 -11.24 23.95
N GLN A 39 -4.02 -10.32 24.85
CA GLN A 39 -5.40 -10.16 25.32
C GLN A 39 -6.37 -9.80 24.18
N ALA A 40 -5.97 -8.88 23.30
CA ALA A 40 -6.73 -8.53 22.09
C ALA A 40 -6.88 -9.69 21.10
N ALA A 41 -5.92 -10.60 21.04
CA ALA A 41 -5.99 -11.80 20.20
C ALA A 41 -6.85 -12.93 20.82
N THR A 42 -6.96 -12.99 22.15
CA THR A 42 -7.73 -14.05 22.86
C THR A 42 -9.22 -13.75 23.05
N LEU A 43 -9.64 -12.50 22.90
CA LEU A 43 -11.06 -12.14 22.82
C LEU A 43 -11.47 -12.33 21.36
N SER A 44 -12.23 -13.40 21.09
CA SER A 44 -12.83 -13.84 19.81
C SER A 44 -12.52 -12.99 18.58
N PRO A 45 -12.01 -13.57 17.46
CA PRO A 45 -11.79 -12.81 16.25
C PRO A 45 -13.12 -12.20 15.85
N THR A 46 -13.25 -10.88 16.05
CA THR A 46 -14.29 -10.11 15.40
C THR A 46 -14.03 -10.38 13.93
N VAL A 47 -14.88 -11.16 13.30
CA VAL A 47 -14.86 -11.39 11.85
C VAL A 47 -15.06 -9.99 11.27
N GLN A 48 -13.96 -9.30 11.02
CA GLN A 48 -13.97 -8.08 10.24
C GLN A 48 -14.62 -8.51 8.92
N PRO A 49 -15.74 -7.88 8.52
CA PRO A 49 -16.34 -8.20 7.25
C PRO A 49 -15.24 -8.11 6.20
N ALA A 50 -15.05 -9.18 5.42
CA ALA A 50 -14.02 -9.26 4.42
C ALA A 50 -14.12 -7.98 3.56
N THR A 51 -13.12 -7.12 3.66
CA THR A 51 -13.08 -5.89 2.87
C THR A 51 -13.00 -6.32 1.42
N VAL A 52 -14.00 -5.96 0.65
CA VAL A 52 -14.03 -6.26 -0.79
C VAL A 52 -12.84 -5.55 -1.41
N ALA A 53 -11.93 -6.31 -2.02
CA ALA A 53 -10.79 -5.74 -2.72
C ALA A 53 -11.28 -4.83 -3.84
N GLN A 54 -10.56 -3.77 -4.15
CA GLN A 54 -10.90 -2.77 -5.16
C GLN A 54 -9.78 -2.68 -6.18
N CYS A 55 -10.13 -2.73 -7.46
CA CYS A 55 -9.14 -2.64 -8.53
C CYS A 55 -9.51 -1.55 -9.53
N TRP A 56 -8.60 -0.60 -9.74
CA TRP A 56 -8.70 0.46 -10.74
C TRP A 56 -7.96 0.07 -12.00
N ILE A 57 -8.49 0.47 -13.16
CA ILE A 57 -7.83 0.23 -14.45
C ILE A 57 -7.49 1.58 -15.08
N HIS A 58 -6.21 1.80 -15.33
CA HIS A 58 -5.69 3.00 -15.94
C HIS A 58 -5.26 2.75 -17.39
N ILE A 59 -5.73 3.60 -18.30
CA ILE A 59 -5.42 3.57 -19.73
C ILE A 59 -4.90 4.93 -20.19
N ARG A 60 -4.18 4.96 -21.32
CA ARG A 60 -3.60 6.19 -21.89
C ARG A 60 -4.19 6.58 -23.25
N SER A 61 -5.08 5.77 -23.80
CA SER A 61 -5.71 6.02 -25.11
C SER A 61 -7.08 5.35 -25.22
N ASP A 62 -7.96 5.92 -26.04
CA ASP A 62 -9.31 5.37 -26.25
C ASP A 62 -9.28 3.99 -26.94
N ARG A 63 -8.19 3.69 -27.65
CA ARG A 63 -7.96 2.36 -28.22
C ARG A 63 -7.87 1.29 -27.13
N GLN A 64 -7.23 1.60 -26.01
CA GLN A 64 -7.08 0.68 -24.88
C GLN A 64 -8.40 0.47 -24.12
N GLN A 65 -9.39 1.35 -24.27
CA GLN A 65 -10.71 1.18 -23.64
C GLN A 65 -11.35 -0.16 -24.00
N ARG A 66 -11.18 -0.61 -25.26
CA ARG A 66 -11.70 -1.91 -25.71
C ARG A 66 -10.96 -3.07 -25.03
N LEU A 67 -9.64 -2.99 -24.96
CA LEU A 67 -8.81 -4.02 -24.32
C LEU A 67 -9.12 -4.11 -22.82
N ALA A 68 -9.28 -2.97 -22.14
CA ALA A 68 -9.65 -2.92 -20.73
C ALA A 68 -11.01 -3.59 -20.46
N ARG A 69 -12.01 -3.39 -21.34
CA ARG A 69 -13.29 -4.10 -21.23
C ARG A 69 -13.16 -5.60 -21.43
N GLU A 70 -12.38 -6.04 -22.41
CA GLU A 70 -12.13 -7.47 -22.66
C GLU A 70 -11.40 -8.15 -21.49
N ILE A 71 -10.45 -7.44 -20.87
CA ILE A 71 -9.79 -7.87 -19.63
C ILE A 71 -10.84 -8.04 -18.51
N LEU A 72 -11.69 -7.04 -18.27
CA LEU A 72 -12.74 -7.11 -17.25
C LEU A 72 -13.70 -8.28 -17.47
N GLU A 73 -14.17 -8.46 -18.70
CA GLU A 73 -15.05 -9.57 -19.06
C GLU A 73 -14.41 -10.93 -18.80
N THR A 74 -13.11 -11.06 -19.08
CA THR A 74 -12.36 -12.29 -18.83
C THR A 74 -12.17 -12.54 -17.34
N LEU A 75 -11.81 -11.50 -16.57
CA LEU A 75 -11.64 -11.61 -15.12
C LEU A 75 -12.94 -11.99 -14.41
N MET A 76 -14.07 -11.42 -14.83
CA MET A 76 -15.38 -11.79 -14.29
C MET A 76 -15.77 -13.25 -14.56
N LYS A 77 -15.22 -13.90 -15.61
CA LYS A 77 -15.44 -15.32 -15.91
C LYS A 77 -14.54 -16.25 -15.08
N HIS A 78 -13.31 -15.85 -14.77
CA HIS A 78 -12.28 -16.70 -14.15
C HIS A 78 -12.32 -16.75 -12.60
N ARG A 79 -13.46 -17.09 -11.99
CA ARG A 79 -13.63 -17.22 -10.52
C ARG A 79 -13.42 -15.95 -9.68
N TYR A 80 -12.92 -14.85 -10.23
CA TYR A 80 -13.11 -13.50 -9.65
C TYR A 80 -14.54 -13.04 -9.92
N GLN A 81 -15.49 -13.81 -9.39
CA GLN A 81 -16.90 -13.49 -9.46
C GLN A 81 -17.14 -12.19 -8.69
N ARG A 82 -18.14 -11.45 -9.18
CA ARG A 82 -18.68 -10.24 -8.56
C ARG A 82 -18.85 -10.50 -7.04
N GLY A 83 -18.01 -9.86 -6.20
CA GLY A 83 -18.04 -10.02 -4.75
C GLY A 83 -16.67 -10.20 -4.07
N THR A 84 -15.65 -10.72 -4.78
CA THR A 84 -14.28 -10.83 -4.21
C THR A 84 -13.44 -9.60 -4.53
N ILE A 85 -13.60 -9.06 -5.74
CA ILE A 85 -12.98 -7.82 -6.21
C ILE A 85 -14.07 -6.94 -6.81
N GLU A 86 -14.14 -5.69 -6.36
CA GLU A 86 -14.88 -4.60 -6.94
C GLU A 86 -14.02 -3.93 -8.02
N TRP A 87 -14.40 -4.15 -9.28
CA TRP A 87 -13.76 -3.49 -10.43
C TRP A 87 -14.29 -2.06 -10.56
N LYS A 88 -13.40 -1.08 -10.40
CA LYS A 88 -13.72 0.34 -10.51
C LYS A 88 -13.80 0.77 -11.98
N PRO A 89 -14.47 1.90 -12.29
CA PRO A 89 -14.53 2.41 -13.65
C PRO A 89 -13.14 2.59 -14.27
N ILE A 90 -13.03 2.32 -15.57
CA ILE A 90 -11.79 2.54 -16.33
C ILE A 90 -11.48 4.04 -16.36
N GLN A 91 -10.24 4.39 -16.01
CA GLN A 91 -9.76 5.77 -15.94
C GLN A 91 -8.74 6.03 -17.06
N LYS A 92 -9.02 7.04 -17.88
CA LYS A 92 -8.05 7.56 -18.84
C LYS A 92 -7.14 8.57 -18.14
N VAL A 93 -5.83 8.38 -18.24
CA VAL A 93 -4.80 9.20 -17.59
C VAL A 93 -3.72 9.59 -18.60
N ASP A 94 -3.09 10.76 -18.41
CA ASP A 94 -2.11 11.28 -19.37
C ASP A 94 -0.73 10.61 -19.21
N THR A 95 -0.37 10.27 -17.97
CA THR A 95 0.92 9.71 -17.59
C THR A 95 0.77 8.35 -16.91
N GLY A 96 1.78 7.50 -17.00
CA GLY A 96 1.79 6.17 -16.39
C GLY A 96 3.07 5.41 -16.74
N PRO A 97 3.20 4.14 -16.29
CA PRO A 97 4.34 3.30 -16.62
C PRO A 97 4.40 2.99 -18.13
N GLN A 98 5.61 2.73 -18.63
CA GLN A 98 5.82 2.31 -20.03
C GLN A 98 5.44 0.84 -20.25
N ARG A 99 5.44 0.03 -19.17
CA ARG A 99 5.02 -1.36 -19.19
C ARG A 99 3.71 -1.53 -18.43
N SER A 100 2.97 -2.58 -18.78
CA SER A 100 1.72 -2.89 -18.09
C SER A 100 2.07 -3.40 -16.69
N GLN A 101 1.36 -2.94 -15.67
CA GLN A 101 1.66 -3.29 -14.28
C GLN A 101 0.37 -3.58 -13.52
N LEU A 102 0.35 -4.65 -12.74
CA LEU A 102 -0.55 -4.78 -11.60
C LEU A 102 0.21 -4.28 -10.36
N ARG A 103 -0.35 -3.33 -9.63
CA ARG A 103 0.26 -2.77 -8.42
C ARG A 103 -0.54 -3.16 -7.18
N TYR A 104 0.16 -3.44 -6.09
CA TYR A 104 -0.39 -3.54 -4.75
C TYR A 104 0.36 -2.61 -3.80
N PHE A 105 -0.32 -2.14 -2.76
CA PHE A 105 0.18 -1.04 -1.92
C PHE A 105 0.33 -1.38 -0.45
N LYS A 106 -0.20 -2.52 0.01
CA LYS A 106 0.03 -3.04 1.36
C LYS A 106 0.73 -4.39 1.29
N ARG A 107 1.70 -4.64 2.16
CA ARG A 107 2.44 -5.92 2.17
C ARG A 107 1.54 -7.13 2.33
N GLN A 108 0.48 -6.99 3.13
CA GLN A 108 -0.49 -8.07 3.35
C GLN A 108 -1.28 -8.48 2.09
N ASP A 109 -1.32 -7.62 1.07
CA ASP A 109 -2.06 -7.85 -0.17
C ASP A 109 -1.26 -8.68 -1.20
N GLN A 110 0.05 -8.90 -0.98
CA GLN A 110 0.96 -9.54 -1.93
C GLN A 110 0.42 -10.87 -2.47
N ARG A 111 -0.13 -11.72 -1.60
CA ARG A 111 -0.66 -13.04 -2.00
C ARG A 111 -1.83 -12.90 -2.97
N GLN A 112 -2.82 -12.06 -2.64
CA GLN A 112 -3.97 -11.84 -3.51
C GLN A 112 -3.56 -11.12 -4.79
N ALA A 113 -2.61 -10.19 -4.74
CA ALA A 113 -2.02 -9.55 -5.92
C ALA A 113 -1.39 -10.58 -6.87
N GLN A 114 -0.65 -11.56 -6.34
CA GLN A 114 -0.08 -12.66 -7.13
C GLN A 114 -1.18 -13.49 -7.80
N GLU A 115 -2.24 -13.84 -7.06
CA GLU A 115 -3.36 -14.61 -7.62
C GLU A 115 -4.06 -13.86 -8.78
N ILE A 116 -4.21 -12.54 -8.69
CA ILE A 116 -4.78 -11.71 -9.76
C ILE A 116 -3.80 -11.66 -10.95
N PHE A 117 -2.51 -11.45 -10.66
CA PHE A 117 -1.44 -11.37 -11.65
C PHE A 117 -1.36 -12.64 -12.52
N GLU A 118 -1.51 -13.82 -11.93
CA GLU A 118 -1.45 -15.10 -12.65
C GLU A 118 -2.54 -15.21 -13.74
N VAL A 119 -3.72 -14.60 -13.51
CA VAL A 119 -4.77 -14.53 -14.55
C VAL A 119 -4.45 -13.45 -15.57
N LEU A 120 -4.01 -12.27 -15.12
CA LEU A 120 -3.70 -11.16 -16.02
C LEU A 120 -2.53 -11.48 -16.96
N ARG A 121 -1.50 -12.19 -16.51
CA ARG A 121 -0.32 -12.52 -17.33
C ARG A 121 -0.63 -13.46 -18.50
N ALA A 122 -1.74 -14.19 -18.44
CA ALA A 122 -2.23 -15.00 -19.56
C ALA A 122 -2.91 -14.16 -20.66
N LEU A 123 -3.27 -12.91 -20.33
CA LEU A 123 -4.01 -11.99 -21.20
C LEU A 123 -3.17 -10.81 -21.66
N ILE A 124 -2.30 -10.30 -20.80
CA ILE A 124 -1.55 -9.07 -21.03
C ILE A 124 -0.08 -9.45 -21.23
N PRO A 125 0.47 -9.26 -22.45
CA PRO A 125 1.86 -9.58 -22.72
C PRO A 125 2.77 -8.71 -21.86
N GLN A 126 3.77 -9.33 -21.23
CA GLN A 126 4.83 -8.66 -20.45
C GLN A 126 4.30 -7.78 -19.31
N ILE A 127 3.14 -8.10 -18.74
CA ILE A 127 2.68 -7.45 -17.51
C ILE A 127 3.63 -7.78 -16.35
N GLU A 128 3.87 -6.78 -15.50
CA GLU A 128 4.68 -6.90 -14.29
C GLU A 128 3.81 -6.80 -13.04
N LEU A 129 4.20 -7.48 -11.96
CA LEU A 129 3.65 -7.27 -10.63
C LEU A 129 4.55 -6.27 -9.89
N SER A 130 4.00 -5.12 -9.48
CA SER A 130 4.75 -4.06 -8.77
C SER A 130 4.35 -4.00 -7.30
N ASP A 131 5.36 -4.09 -6.43
CA ASP A 131 5.24 -3.82 -5.01
C ASP A 131 5.44 -2.32 -4.74
N GLU A 132 4.38 -1.62 -4.39
CA GLU A 132 4.45 -0.21 -3.99
C GLU A 132 4.36 -0.03 -2.47
N SER A 133 4.33 -1.12 -1.69
CA SER A 133 4.18 -1.08 -0.23
C SER A 133 5.28 -0.31 0.47
N ALA A 134 6.54 -0.41 0.01
CA ALA A 134 7.65 0.34 0.59
C ALA A 134 7.41 1.87 0.57
N LYS A 135 6.63 2.37 -0.38
CA LYS A 135 6.30 3.80 -0.53
C LYS A 135 4.98 4.17 0.15
N TYR A 136 3.99 3.27 0.16
CA TYR A 136 2.60 3.61 0.50
C TYR A 136 2.00 2.80 1.67
N GLU A 137 2.77 1.93 2.35
CA GLU A 137 2.29 1.11 3.48
C GLU A 137 1.61 1.95 4.57
N ASN A 138 2.16 3.13 4.87
CA ASN A 138 1.68 4.00 5.95
C ASN A 138 0.72 5.10 5.46
N VAL A 139 0.27 5.05 4.21
CA VAL A 139 -0.69 6.02 3.67
C VAL A 139 -2.11 5.57 4.02
N ASP A 140 -2.83 6.40 4.80
CA ASP A 140 -4.11 6.04 5.40
C ASP A 140 -5.27 5.93 4.41
N TRP A 141 -5.25 6.72 3.34
CA TRP A 141 -6.33 6.69 2.33
C TRP A 141 -6.23 5.50 1.38
N ILE A 142 -5.05 4.89 1.27
CA ILE A 142 -4.85 3.63 0.56
C ILE A 142 -5.12 2.51 1.57
N LYS A 143 -6.26 1.83 1.40
CA LYS A 143 -6.63 0.70 2.26
C LYS A 143 -6.09 -0.61 1.71
N SER A 144 -6.05 -1.63 2.56
CA SER A 144 -5.78 -2.99 2.11
C SER A 144 -6.82 -3.45 1.09
N GLY A 145 -6.38 -4.26 0.14
CA GLY A 145 -7.18 -4.65 -1.02
C GLY A 145 -7.27 -3.57 -2.10
N HIS A 146 -6.44 -2.50 -2.05
CA HIS A 146 -6.34 -1.51 -3.11
C HIS A 146 -5.36 -1.99 -4.18
N TYR A 147 -5.83 -2.16 -5.41
CA TYR A 147 -5.03 -2.61 -6.55
C TYR A 147 -5.16 -1.66 -7.74
N GLU A 148 -4.10 -1.53 -8.52
CA GLU A 148 -4.14 -0.76 -9.76
C GLU A 148 -3.58 -1.55 -10.93
N LEU A 149 -4.38 -1.70 -11.99
CA LEU A 149 -3.95 -2.22 -13.26
C LEU A 149 -3.65 -1.07 -14.23
N TRP A 150 -2.39 -0.91 -14.56
CA TRP A 150 -1.91 0.07 -15.52
C TRP A 150 -1.65 -0.62 -16.87
N LEU A 151 -2.28 -0.13 -17.94
CA LEU A 151 -2.01 -0.63 -19.29
C LEU A 151 -0.94 0.22 -19.98
N ALA A 152 0.12 -0.45 -20.47
CA ALA A 152 1.17 0.19 -21.25
C ALA A 152 0.60 0.93 -22.46
N PRO A 153 1.09 2.13 -22.80
CA PRO A 153 0.57 2.92 -23.92
C PRO A 153 0.67 2.20 -25.29
N ASP A 154 1.63 1.29 -25.43
CA ASP A 154 1.90 0.53 -26.64
C ASP A 154 1.20 -0.84 -26.67
N LEU A 155 0.40 -1.19 -25.64
CA LEU A 155 -0.41 -2.40 -25.62
C LEU A 155 -1.48 -2.34 -26.71
N LYS A 156 -1.25 -3.07 -27.82
CA LYS A 156 -2.13 -3.07 -29.00
C LYS A 156 -3.13 -4.23 -29.03
N ARG A 157 -2.83 -5.34 -28.36
CA ARG A 157 -3.65 -6.57 -28.35
C ARG A 157 -3.44 -7.37 -27.08
N LEU A 158 -4.48 -8.09 -26.67
CA LEU A 158 -4.38 -9.12 -25.64
C LEU A 158 -3.85 -10.44 -26.25
N GLN A 159 -3.30 -11.27 -25.38
CA GLN A 159 -3.06 -12.67 -25.65
C GLN A 159 -4.39 -13.43 -25.57
N ARG A 160 -4.54 -14.44 -26.41
CA ARG A 160 -5.64 -15.39 -26.26
C ARG A 160 -5.23 -16.43 -25.23
N PRO A 161 -6.04 -16.70 -24.20
CA PRO A 161 -5.79 -17.83 -23.32
C PRO A 161 -5.75 -19.11 -24.16
N GLN A 162 -4.74 -19.95 -23.94
CA GLN A 162 -4.62 -21.28 -24.57
C GLN A 162 -5.61 -22.26 -23.94
#